data_AF-A0A1W0CG08-F1
#
_entry.id   AF-A0A1W0CG08-F1
#
_cell.length_a   1.000
_cell.length_b   1.000
_cell.length_c   1.000
_cell.angle_alpha   90.00
_cell.angle_beta   90.00
_cell.angle_gamma   90.00
#
_symmetry.space_group_name_H-M   'P 1'
#
loop_
_entity.id
_entity.type
_entity.pdbx_description
1 polymer ?
#
loop_
_entity_poly.entity_id
_entity_poly.type
_entity_poly.pdbx_seq_one_letter_code
_entity_poly.pdbx_strand_id
1 'polypeptide(L)'
;MDDLGVLLDAINIALDQLMHSKRLTLAQALRLTAHFRNAQVPVSDLFPLDPGRLEMAEIAVAFLGEVNRLLARYRPLMAGEVRMAEVPLLQAAIKDAWREALEGRIYLFD
;
A
#
# COMPACT_ATOMS: atom_id res chain seq x y z
N MET A 1 13.21 -17.93 7.84
CA MET A 1 12.33 -16.76 7.73
C MET A 1 11.16 -17.23 6.91
N ASP A 2 9.95 -17.17 7.43
CA ASP A 2 8.72 -17.49 6.72
C ASP A 2 8.40 -16.38 5.71
N ASP A 3 7.94 -16.76 4.52
CA ASP A 3 7.68 -15.83 3.41
C ASP A 3 6.61 -14.78 3.78
N LEU A 4 5.67 -15.14 4.66
CA LEU A 4 4.69 -14.20 5.18
C LEU A 4 5.29 -13.16 6.13
N GLY A 5 6.19 -13.54 7.05
CA GLY A 5 6.86 -12.58 7.92
C GLY A 5 7.57 -11.48 7.11
N VAL A 6 8.23 -11.87 6.01
CA VAL A 6 8.86 -10.92 5.07
C VAL A 6 7.82 -10.04 4.37
N LEU A 7 6.68 -10.62 3.96
CA LEU A 7 5.59 -9.86 3.35
C LEU A 7 4.99 -8.84 4.33
N LEU A 8 4.73 -9.23 5.58
CA LEU A 8 4.19 -8.36 6.62
C LEU A 8 5.15 -7.21 6.94
N ASP A 9 6.44 -7.49 7.04
CA ASP A 9 7.45 -6.44 7.24
C ASP A 9 7.47 -5.47 6.05
N ALA A 10 7.41 -5.97 4.82
CA ALA A 10 7.34 -5.15 3.63
C ALA A 10 6.06 -4.28 3.59
N ILE A 11 4.91 -4.85 3.98
CA ILE A 11 3.63 -4.14 4.11
C ILE A 11 3.76 -3.01 5.13
N ASN A 12 4.27 -3.31 6.33
CA ASN A 12 4.41 -2.34 7.41
C ASN A 12 5.32 -1.18 7.01
N ILE A 13 6.45 -1.47 6.38
CA ILE A 13 7.36 -0.45 5.84
C ILE A 13 6.65 0.39 4.78
N ALA A 14 5.92 -0.25 3.86
CA ALA A 14 5.24 0.46 2.79
C ALA A 14 4.16 1.41 3.30
N LEU A 15 3.31 0.93 4.21
CA LEU A 15 2.26 1.72 4.85
C LEU A 15 2.85 2.88 5.66
N ASP A 16 3.88 2.64 6.48
CA ASP A 16 4.51 3.71 7.25
C ASP A 16 5.06 4.83 6.36
N GLN A 17 5.79 4.46 5.29
CA GLN A 17 6.31 5.42 4.34
C GLN A 17 5.18 6.20 3.64
N LEU A 18 4.12 5.55 3.18
CA LEU A 18 2.99 6.22 2.52
C LEU A 18 2.24 7.16 3.46
N MET A 19 2.06 6.78 4.73
CA MET A 19 1.23 7.51 5.69
C MET A 19 1.98 8.69 6.32
N HIS A 20 3.27 8.52 6.60
CA HIS A 20 4.02 9.42 7.49
C HIS A 20 5.21 10.12 6.82
N SER A 21 5.72 9.61 5.69
CA SER A 21 6.90 10.20 5.08
C SER A 21 6.60 11.54 4.40
N LYS A 22 7.34 12.58 4.81
CA LYS A 22 7.31 13.90 4.17
C LYS A 22 8.24 14.01 2.96
N ARG A 23 9.12 13.03 2.78
CA ARG A 23 10.18 13.03 1.74
C ARG A 23 9.91 12.05 0.61
N LEU A 24 8.95 11.14 0.78
CA LEU A 24 8.60 10.15 -0.22
C LEU A 24 8.11 10.83 -1.50
N THR A 25 8.80 10.58 -2.61
CA THR A 25 8.38 11.08 -3.93
C THR A 25 7.31 10.17 -4.54
N LEU A 26 6.52 10.70 -5.48
CA LEU A 26 5.53 9.91 -6.22
C LEU A 26 6.18 8.71 -6.93
N ALA A 27 7.37 8.90 -7.50
CA ALA A 27 8.12 7.82 -8.15
C ALA A 27 8.61 6.75 -7.15
N GLN A 28 9.04 7.17 -5.96
CA GLN A 28 9.42 6.23 -4.88
C GLN A 28 8.20 5.47 -4.36
N ALA A 29 7.08 6.16 -4.12
CA ALA A 29 5.82 5.54 -3.72
C ALA A 29 5.32 4.52 -4.76
N LEU A 30 5.43 4.85 -6.05
CA LEU A 30 5.05 3.93 -7.14
C LEU A 30 5.94 2.67 -7.15
N ARG A 31 7.25 2.82 -6.95
CA ARG A 31 8.16 1.67 -6.88
C ARG A 31 7.92 0.81 -5.64
N LEU A 32 7.76 1.46 -4.49
CA LEU A 32 7.47 0.81 -3.20
C LEU A 32 6.21 -0.05 -3.27
N THR A 33 5.17 0.44 -3.94
CA THR A 33 3.88 -0.27 -4.06
C THR A 33 3.83 -1.28 -5.21
N ALA A 34 4.81 -1.29 -6.12
CA ALA A 34 4.77 -2.11 -7.34
C ALA A 34 4.74 -3.62 -7.05
N HIS A 35 5.43 -4.05 -5.99
CA HIS A 35 5.50 -5.45 -5.59
C HIS A 35 4.14 -6.02 -5.15
N PHE A 36 3.25 -5.17 -4.63
CA PHE A 36 1.94 -5.60 -4.12
C PHE A 36 0.87 -5.70 -5.21
N ARG A 37 1.08 -5.07 -6.38
CA ARG A 37 0.09 -5.02 -7.47
C ARG A 37 -0.37 -6.40 -7.94
N ASN A 38 0.52 -7.38 -7.91
CA ASN A 38 0.23 -8.76 -8.32
C ASN A 38 0.54 -9.76 -7.19
N ALA A 39 0.78 -9.27 -5.97
CA ALA A 39 1.06 -10.15 -4.85
C ALA A 39 -0.20 -10.94 -4.50
N GLN A 40 -0.04 -12.25 -4.32
CA GLN A 40 -1.03 -13.12 -3.72
C GLN A 40 -0.48 -13.56 -2.38
N VAL A 41 -1.32 -13.54 -1.34
CA VAL A 41 -0.97 -14.12 -0.05
C VAL A 41 -1.06 -15.64 -0.21
N PRO A 42 0.04 -16.39 -0.12
CA PRO A 42 0.02 -17.83 -0.39
C PRO A 42 -0.86 -18.56 0.65
N VAL A 43 -1.80 -19.38 0.17
CA VAL A 43 -2.69 -20.20 1.01
C VAL A 43 -1.89 -21.22 1.85
N SER A 44 -0.66 -21.56 1.44
CA SER A 44 0.24 -22.42 2.21
C SER A 44 0.83 -21.73 3.45
N ASP A 45 0.89 -20.39 3.47
CA ASP A 45 1.40 -19.64 4.62
C ASP A 45 0.34 -19.53 5.74
N LEU A 46 -0.91 -19.95 5.50
CA LEU A 46 -2.07 -19.81 6.39
C LEU A 46 -1.98 -20.54 7.72
N PHE A 47 -1.01 -21.43 7.91
CA PHE A 47 -0.87 -22.23 9.13
C PHE A 47 0.50 -22.03 9.78
N PRO A 48 0.60 -21.73 11.09
CA PRO A 48 -0.45 -21.56 12.09
C PRO A 48 -0.61 -20.08 12.49
N LEU A 49 -1.09 -19.22 11.59
CA LEU A 49 -1.22 -17.80 11.90
C LEU A 49 -2.57 -17.48 12.53
N ASP A 50 -2.56 -16.41 13.33
CA ASP A 50 -3.77 -15.74 13.80
C ASP A 50 -4.60 -15.26 12.59
N PRO A 51 -5.85 -15.72 12.43
CA PRO A 51 -6.74 -15.31 11.34
C PRO A 51 -6.85 -13.79 11.18
N GLY A 52 -6.78 -13.02 12.27
CA GLY A 52 -6.83 -11.55 12.20
C GLY A 52 -5.59 -10.93 11.54
N ARG A 53 -4.42 -11.56 11.66
CA ARG A 53 -3.20 -11.10 10.98
C ARG A 53 -3.24 -11.38 9.48
N LEU A 54 -3.83 -12.50 9.10
CA LEU A 54 -4.03 -12.86 7.71
C LEU A 54 -4.98 -11.88 7.02
N GLU A 55 -6.15 -11.65 7.61
CA GLU A 55 -7.14 -10.71 7.08
C GLU A 55 -6.53 -9.31 6.90
N MET A 56 -5.74 -8.85 7.88
CA MET A 56 -4.99 -7.60 7.78
C MET A 56 -3.98 -7.60 6.62
N ALA A 57 -3.27 -8.71 6.41
CA ALA A 57 -2.31 -8.84 5.30
C ALA A 57 -3.01 -8.77 3.94
N GLU A 58 -4.14 -9.46 3.78
CA GLU A 58 -4.93 -9.44 2.55
C GLU A 58 -5.45 -8.04 2.24
N ILE A 59 -6.04 -7.37 3.25
CA ILE A 59 -6.52 -5.99 3.13
C ILE A 59 -5.37 -5.06 2.73
N ALA A 60 -4.21 -5.18 3.36
CA ALA A 60 -3.07 -4.33 3.09
C ALA A 60 -2.44 -4.58 1.71
N VAL A 61 -2.34 -5.83 1.26
CA VAL A 61 -1.84 -6.18 -0.08
C VAL A 61 -2.75 -5.60 -1.15
N ALA A 62 -4.07 -5.80 -1.00
CA ALA A 62 -5.05 -5.23 -1.91
C ALA A 62 -4.93 -3.69 -1.93
N PHE A 63 -4.77 -3.07 -0.76
CA PHE A 63 -4.71 -1.61 -0.62
C PHE A 63 -3.49 -1.04 -1.34
N LEU A 64 -2.31 -1.61 -1.06
CA LEU A 64 -1.07 -1.20 -1.70
C LEU A 64 -1.10 -1.43 -3.22
N GLY A 65 -1.80 -2.48 -3.67
CA GLY A 65 -2.07 -2.72 -5.09
C GLY A 65 -2.91 -1.62 -5.75
N GLU A 66 -3.98 -1.17 -5.11
CA GLU A 66 -4.81 -0.07 -5.60
C GLU A 66 -4.08 1.28 -5.54
N VAL A 67 -3.33 1.55 -4.48
CA VAL A 67 -2.46 2.74 -4.38
C VAL A 67 -1.45 2.75 -5.53
N ASN A 68 -0.87 1.61 -5.90
CA ASN A 68 0.02 1.53 -7.06
C ASN A 68 -0.67 1.96 -8.36
N ARG A 69 -1.91 1.51 -8.58
CA ARG A 69 -2.70 1.87 -9.77
C ARG A 69 -3.05 3.35 -9.78
N LEU A 70 -3.45 3.91 -8.64
CA LEU A 70 -3.70 5.35 -8.48
C LEU A 70 -2.44 6.16 -8.80
N LEU A 71 -1.30 5.82 -8.20
CA LEU A 71 -0.03 6.50 -8.43
C LEU A 71 0.41 6.44 -9.90
N ALA A 72 0.09 5.34 -10.61
CA ALA A 72 0.40 5.22 -12.03
C ALA A 72 -0.34 6.27 -12.89
N ARG A 73 -1.49 6.78 -12.45
CA ARG A 73 -2.22 7.89 -13.13
C ARG A 73 -1.45 9.22 -13.03
N TYR A 74 -0.59 9.38 -12.02
CA TYR A 74 0.25 10.55 -11.81
C TYR A 74 1.64 10.45 -12.44
N ARG A 75 1.91 9.43 -13.28
CA ARG A 75 3.19 9.27 -13.99
C ARG A 75 3.70 10.55 -14.68
N PRO A 76 2.86 11.41 -15.31
CA PRO A 76 3.35 12.65 -15.91
C PRO A 76 4.04 13.59 -14.93
N LEU A 77 3.67 13.56 -13.64
CA LEU A 77 4.28 14.38 -12.59
C LEU A 77 5.59 13.79 -12.04
N MET A 78 5.90 12.52 -12.36
CA MET A 78 7.09 11.81 -11.86
C MET A 78 8.39 12.19 -12.58
N ALA A 79 8.32 13.00 -13.64
CA ALA A 79 9.50 13.61 -14.25
C ALA A 79 10.16 14.66 -13.33
N GLY A 80 9.41 15.19 -12.36
CA GLY A 80 9.92 15.99 -11.25
C GLY A 80 10.07 15.14 -9.98
N GLU A 81 10.94 15.56 -9.06
CA GLU A 81 11.07 14.96 -7.72
C GLU A 81 9.87 15.31 -6.80
N VAL A 82 8.67 15.33 -7.36
CA VAL A 82 7.44 15.73 -6.67
C VAL A 82 7.19 14.79 -5.50
N ARG A 83 7.09 15.38 -4.31
CA ARG A 83 6.82 14.68 -3.06
C ARG A 83 5.33 14.43 -2.91
N MET A 84 4.99 13.33 -2.27
CA MET A 84 3.60 13.02 -1.87
C MET A 84 2.97 14.18 -1.09
N ALA A 85 3.74 14.82 -0.21
CA ALA A 85 3.29 15.97 0.59
C ALA A 85 2.98 17.23 -0.25
N GLU A 86 3.48 17.32 -1.48
CA GLU A 86 3.18 18.41 -2.42
C GLU A 86 1.88 18.15 -3.20
N VAL A 87 1.30 16.95 -3.08
CA VAL A 87 -0.01 16.59 -3.63
C VAL A 87 -0.97 16.23 -2.49
N PRO A 88 -1.41 17.22 -1.68
CA PRO A 88 -2.12 16.97 -0.43
C PRO A 88 -3.45 16.22 -0.62
N LEU A 89 -4.15 16.43 -1.73
CA LEU A 89 -5.39 15.71 -2.05
C LEU A 89 -5.14 14.21 -2.27
N LEU A 90 -4.03 13.86 -2.94
CA LEU A 90 -3.64 12.46 -3.13
C LEU A 90 -3.27 11.82 -1.79
N GLN A 91 -2.50 12.53 -0.96
CA GLN A 91 -2.11 12.01 0.35
C GLN A 91 -3.32 11.83 1.28
N ALA A 92 -4.29 12.74 1.24
CA ALA A 92 -5.55 12.61 1.98
C ALA A 92 -6.37 11.41 1.48
N ALA A 93 -6.55 11.28 0.16
CA ALA A 93 -7.30 10.17 -0.44
C ALA A 93 -6.71 8.80 -0.06
N ILE A 94 -5.38 8.66 -0.08
CA ILE A 94 -4.71 7.41 0.33
C ILE A 94 -4.96 7.12 1.82
N LYS A 95 -4.90 8.14 2.69
CA LYS A 95 -5.15 7.99 4.13
C LYS A 95 -6.58 7.60 4.45
N ASP A 96 -7.54 8.25 3.80
CA ASP A 96 -8.96 7.98 4.01
C ASP A 96 -9.31 6.59 3.48
N ALA A 97 -8.84 6.22 2.28
CA ALA A 97 -9.03 4.87 1.75
C ALA A 97 -8.43 3.78 2.67
N TRP A 98 -7.28 4.03 3.29
CA TRP A 98 -6.72 3.08 4.27
C TRP A 98 -7.61 2.94 5.51
N ARG A 99 -8.17 4.05 6.02
CA ARG A 99 -9.12 4.00 7.13
C ARG A 99 -10.38 3.20 6.75
N GLU A 100 -10.91 3.40 5.56
CA GLU A 100 -12.08 2.66 5.07
C GLU A 100 -11.78 1.16 4.91
N ALA A 101 -10.59 0.81 4.42
CA ALA A 101 -10.11 -0.56 4.34
C ALA A 101 -10.12 -1.27 5.70
N LEU A 102 -9.62 -0.60 6.75
CA LEU A 102 -9.58 -1.12 8.11
C LEU A 102 -10.97 -1.29 8.74
N GLU A 103 -11.97 -0.54 8.26
CA GLU A 103 -13.36 -0.66 8.69
C GLU A 103 -14.16 -1.71 7.89
N GLY A 104 -13.49 -2.46 7.00
CA GLY A 104 -14.13 -3.47 6.15
C GLY A 104 -14.98 -2.88 5.02
N ARG A 105 -14.81 -1.58 4.71
CA ARG A 105 -15.49 -0.92 3.59
C ARG A 105 -14.67 -1.10 2.32
N ILE A 106 -15.35 -1.33 1.20
CA ILE A 106 -14.70 -1.41 -0.11
C ILE A 106 -14.16 -0.01 -0.44
N TYR A 107 -12.84 0.12 -0.54
CA TYR A 107 -12.19 1.33 -1.01
C TYR A 107 -11.86 1.15 -2.50
N LEU A 108 -12.31 2.08 -3.33
CA LEU A 108 -11.99 2.13 -4.75
C LEU A 108 -11.51 3.53 -5.08
N PHE A 109 -10.33 3.62 -5.71
CA PHE A 109 -9.88 4.86 -6.32
C PHE A 109 -10.46 4.93 -7.74
N ASP A 110 -11.73 5.33 -7.86
CA ASP A 110 -12.38 5.56 -9.15
C ASP A 110 -11.77 6.76 -9.89
#